data_AF-A0AA40C9A7-F1
#
_entry.id   AF-A0AA40C9A7-F1
#
_cell.length_a   1.000
_cell.length_b   1.000
_cell.length_c   1.000
_cell.angle_alpha   90.00
_cell.angle_beta   90.00
_cell.angle_gamma   90.00
#
_symmetry.space_group_name_H-M   'P 1'
#
loop_
_entity.id
_entity.type
_entity.pdbx_description
1 polymer ?
#
loop_
_entity_poly.entity_id
_entity_poly.type
_entity_poly.pdbx_seq_one_letter_code
_entity_poly.pdbx_strand_id
1 'polypeptide(L)'
;EITQKYESLELKYRDLRELAVKEAESNFDRLKKQSDEKSSTADQLIASLKRELAAQKEAAKETQRLKTQLAASEAKADTLQTQLAQATASLADAKTEVKALNMRLSAARSAAEAKTVPGSAIKGKGTSGASRLMKEDLYSDLTGLIVTGIKHEESGGEDVYDCLQTGRNGSKYTVICSDRMTRALHFKLAIDTDASMEDEAEFVYRPQLDDNRDKDLIAILPSFLVVDIQFPRSQAAKFYARVTKALTELPRDDVSD
;
A
#
# COMPACT_ATOMS: atom_id res chain seq x y z
N GLU A 1 109.27 -32.76 -11.40
CA GLU A 1 108.44 -32.65 -10.18
C GLU A 1 108.01 -31.23 -9.81
N ILE A 2 108.91 -30.25 -9.70
CA ILE A 2 108.52 -28.89 -9.27
C ILE A 2 107.58 -28.19 -10.25
N THR A 3 107.82 -28.31 -11.56
CA THR A 3 106.96 -27.72 -12.61
C THR A 3 105.53 -28.24 -12.55
N GLN A 4 105.34 -29.56 -12.40
CA GLN A 4 104.00 -30.16 -12.24
C GLN A 4 103.28 -29.69 -10.96
N LYS A 5 104.00 -29.49 -9.86
CA LYS A 5 103.41 -28.95 -8.63
C LYS A 5 102.97 -27.50 -8.81
N TYR A 6 103.72 -26.71 -9.58
CA TYR A 6 103.38 -25.33 -9.90
C TYR A 6 102.14 -25.24 -10.81
N GLU A 7 102.08 -26.03 -11.87
CA GLU A 7 100.92 -26.12 -12.77
C GLU A 7 99.65 -26.59 -12.03
N SER A 8 99.78 -27.59 -11.14
CA SER A 8 98.67 -28.05 -10.31
C SER A 8 98.16 -26.97 -9.36
N LEU A 9 99.06 -26.15 -8.80
CA LEU A 9 98.69 -25.06 -7.92
C LEU A 9 98.03 -23.92 -8.69
N GLU A 10 98.51 -23.62 -9.89
CA GLU A 10 97.93 -22.60 -10.77
C GLU A 10 96.52 -22.97 -11.20
N LEU A 11 96.28 -24.24 -11.57
CA LEU A 11 94.94 -24.76 -11.86
C LEU A 11 94.00 -24.59 -10.67
N LYS A 12 94.41 -25.04 -9.48
CA LYS A 12 93.62 -24.87 -8.25
C LYS A 12 93.32 -23.41 -7.92
N TYR A 13 94.26 -22.51 -8.17
CA TYR A 13 94.06 -21.08 -7.95
C TYR A 13 93.05 -20.49 -8.94
N ARG A 14 93.11 -20.88 -10.22
CA ARG A 14 92.11 -20.48 -11.22
C ARG A 14 90.73 -21.02 -10.87
N ASP A 15 90.63 -22.30 -10.50
CA ASP A 15 89.37 -22.93 -10.11
C ASP A 15 88.76 -22.24 -8.89
N LEU A 16 89.57 -21.93 -7.88
CA LEU A 16 89.12 -21.23 -6.67
C LEU A 16 88.66 -19.80 -6.98
N ARG A 17 89.35 -19.10 -7.89
CA ARG A 17 88.96 -17.76 -8.35
C ARG A 17 87.65 -17.80 -9.13
N GLU A 18 87.46 -18.79 -10.00
CA GLU A 18 86.24 -18.98 -10.76
C GLU A 18 85.05 -19.34 -9.85
N LEU A 19 85.26 -20.21 -8.86
CA LEU A 19 84.26 -20.52 -7.84
C LEU A 19 83.86 -19.28 -7.03
N ALA A 20 84.83 -18.48 -6.60
CA ALA A 20 84.56 -17.25 -5.85
C ALA A 20 83.75 -16.23 -6.67
N VAL A 21 84.05 -16.08 -7.96
CA VAL A 21 83.28 -15.21 -8.87
C VAL A 21 81.86 -15.75 -9.05
N LYS A 22 81.69 -17.05 -9.34
CA LYS A 22 80.38 -17.68 -9.50
C LYS A 22 79.51 -17.57 -8.25
N GLU A 23 80.10 -17.76 -7.07
CA GLU A 23 79.37 -17.63 -5.79
C GLU A 23 78.97 -16.17 -5.53
N ALA A 24 79.85 -15.21 -5.84
CA ALA A 24 79.53 -13.78 -5.73
C ALA A 24 78.41 -13.36 -6.71
N GLU A 25 78.46 -13.82 -7.96
CA GLU A 25 77.41 -13.59 -8.98
C GLU A 25 76.07 -14.19 -8.53
N SER A 26 76.08 -15.45 -8.08
CA SER A 26 74.86 -16.11 -7.59
C SER A 26 74.25 -15.39 -6.39
N ASN A 27 75.09 -14.91 -5.46
CA ASN A 27 74.61 -14.15 -4.31
C ASN A 27 74.07 -12.77 -4.71
N PHE A 28 74.72 -12.09 -5.66
CA PHE A 28 74.24 -10.83 -6.22
C PHE A 28 72.88 -11.00 -6.90
N ASP A 29 72.71 -12.01 -7.74
CA ASP A 29 71.44 -12.29 -8.42
C ASP A 29 70.33 -12.62 -7.43
N ARG A 30 70.65 -13.39 -6.37
CA ARG A 30 69.71 -13.68 -5.29
C ARG A 30 69.28 -12.41 -4.54
N LEU A 31 70.22 -11.54 -4.18
CA LEU A 31 69.92 -10.28 -3.51
C LEU A 31 69.12 -9.33 -4.39
N LYS A 32 69.46 -9.27 -5.69
CA LYS A 32 68.72 -8.48 -6.68
C LYS A 32 67.28 -8.97 -6.80
N LYS A 33 67.07 -10.28 -6.97
CA LYS A 33 65.73 -10.87 -7.02
C LYS A 33 64.92 -10.60 -5.76
N GLN A 34 65.52 -10.74 -4.57
CA GLN A 34 64.85 -10.40 -3.31
C GLN A 34 64.51 -8.91 -3.20
N SER A 35 65.37 -8.02 -3.71
CA SER A 35 65.10 -6.59 -3.75
C SER A 35 63.93 -6.26 -4.67
N ASP A 36 63.91 -6.85 -5.86
CA ASP A 36 62.85 -6.64 -6.86
C ASP A 36 61.51 -7.20 -6.35
N GLU A 37 61.50 -8.38 -5.73
CA GLU A 37 60.32 -8.98 -5.10
C GLU A 37 59.78 -8.12 -3.95
N LYS A 38 60.66 -7.58 -3.10
CA LYS A 38 60.27 -6.66 -2.02
C LYS A 38 59.70 -5.35 -2.58
N SER A 39 60.32 -4.78 -3.61
CA SER A 39 59.81 -3.56 -4.27
C SER A 39 58.42 -3.81 -4.88
N SER A 40 58.27 -4.90 -5.64
CA SER A 40 56.99 -5.29 -6.23
C SER A 40 55.90 -5.49 -5.17
N THR A 41 56.22 -6.14 -4.05
CA THR A 41 55.26 -6.37 -2.95
C THR A 41 54.87 -5.05 -2.28
N ALA A 42 55.84 -4.15 -2.06
CA ALA A 42 55.57 -2.81 -1.52
C ALA A 42 54.67 -1.98 -2.44
N ASP A 43 54.93 -2.01 -3.76
CA ASP A 43 54.12 -1.31 -4.75
C ASP A 43 52.69 -1.83 -4.81
N GLN A 44 52.50 -3.16 -4.72
CA GLN A 44 51.18 -3.78 -4.64
C GLN A 44 50.44 -3.36 -3.37
N LEU A 45 51.11 -3.32 -2.21
CA LEU A 45 50.53 -2.87 -0.96
C LEU A 45 50.13 -1.39 -1.02
N ILE A 46 51.01 -0.53 -1.55
CA ILE A 46 50.71 0.89 -1.75
C ILE A 46 49.49 1.06 -2.66
N ALA A 47 49.40 0.27 -3.74
CA ALA A 47 48.25 0.30 -4.64
C ALA A 47 46.95 -0.17 -3.95
N SER A 48 47.02 -1.18 -3.09
CA SER A 48 45.87 -1.64 -2.29
C SER A 48 45.42 -0.57 -1.30
N LEU A 49 46.35 -0.02 -0.52
CA LEU A 49 46.07 1.02 0.47
C LEU A 49 45.49 2.28 -0.17
N LYS A 50 45.98 2.68 -1.36
CA LYS A 50 45.39 3.80 -2.11
C LYS A 50 43.96 3.51 -2.55
N ARG A 51 43.65 2.29 -2.98
CA ARG A 51 42.29 1.85 -3.34
C ARG A 51 41.36 1.86 -2.12
N GLU A 52 41.80 1.31 -1.00
CA GLU A 52 41.04 1.30 0.25
C GLU A 52 40.77 2.70 0.78
N LEU A 53 41.77 3.60 0.73
CA LEU A 53 41.62 4.98 1.15
C LEU A 53 40.63 5.76 0.26
N ALA A 54 40.63 5.49 -1.05
CA ALA A 54 39.63 6.05 -1.96
C ALA A 54 38.21 5.53 -1.62
N ALA A 55 38.06 4.22 -1.40
CA ALA A 55 36.78 3.63 -1.00
C ALA A 55 36.27 4.18 0.34
N GLN A 56 37.14 4.34 1.33
CA GLN A 56 36.79 4.91 2.63
C GLN A 56 36.34 6.37 2.51
N LYS A 57 36.97 7.16 1.64
CA LYS A 57 36.55 8.55 1.38
C LYS A 57 35.15 8.62 0.76
N GLU A 58 34.84 7.74 -0.19
CA GLU A 58 33.50 7.71 -0.78
C GLU A 58 32.45 7.23 0.23
N ALA A 59 32.75 6.21 1.04
CA ALA A 59 31.88 5.78 2.12
C ALA A 59 31.62 6.89 3.15
N ALA A 60 32.63 7.70 3.47
CA ALA A 60 32.49 8.85 4.37
C ALA A 60 31.57 9.94 3.79
N LYS A 61 31.67 10.22 2.48
CA LYS A 61 30.77 11.16 1.79
C LYS A 61 29.33 10.65 1.83
N GLU A 62 29.11 9.37 1.54
CA GLU A 62 27.77 8.78 1.56
C GLU A 62 27.19 8.78 2.98
N THR A 63 28.00 8.48 4.00
CA THR A 63 27.58 8.60 5.40
C THR A 63 27.14 10.02 5.74
N GLN A 64 27.87 11.03 5.28
CA GLN A 64 27.51 12.43 5.52
C GLN A 64 26.20 12.81 4.81
N ARG A 65 26.00 12.32 3.58
CA ARG A 65 24.75 12.51 2.83
C ARG A 65 23.56 11.83 3.51
N LEU A 66 23.73 10.60 3.99
CA LEU A 66 22.67 9.88 4.71
C LEU A 66 22.32 10.58 6.02
N LYS A 67 23.31 11.13 6.75
CA LYS A 67 23.06 11.93 7.94
C LYS A 67 22.23 13.19 7.66
N THR A 68 22.51 13.91 6.57
CA THR A 68 21.72 15.09 6.21
C THR A 68 20.30 14.72 5.78
N GLN A 69 20.12 13.61 5.06
CA GLN A 69 18.81 13.09 4.71
C GLN A 69 18.01 12.65 5.93
N LEU A 70 18.66 12.00 6.89
CA LEU A 70 18.02 11.58 8.14
C LEU A 70 17.52 12.79 8.94
N ALA A 71 18.39 13.79 9.14
CA ALA A 71 17.99 15.02 9.84
C ALA A 71 16.83 15.76 9.14
N ALA A 72 16.83 15.78 7.80
CA ALA A 72 15.72 16.37 7.03
C ALA A 72 14.42 15.54 7.17
N SER A 73 14.52 14.21 7.27
CA SER A 73 13.37 13.34 7.49
C SER A 73 12.80 13.50 8.90
N GLU A 74 13.66 13.59 9.91
CA GLU A 74 13.27 13.83 11.31
C GLU A 74 12.53 15.18 11.44
N ALA A 75 13.06 16.25 10.85
CA ALA A 75 12.39 17.55 10.84
C ALA A 75 10.99 17.52 10.17
N LYS A 76 10.84 16.72 9.11
CA LYS A 76 9.52 16.51 8.47
C LYS A 76 8.59 15.71 9.37
N ALA A 77 9.08 14.70 10.07
CA ALA A 77 8.29 13.92 11.01
C ALA A 77 7.76 14.80 12.15
N ASP A 78 8.60 15.65 12.73
CA ASP A 78 8.20 16.60 13.78
C ASP A 78 7.14 17.60 13.27
N THR A 79 7.30 18.08 12.04
CA THR A 79 6.33 18.97 11.39
C THR A 79 4.98 18.28 11.19
N LEU A 80 4.99 17.06 10.67
CA LEU A 80 3.78 16.26 10.46
C LEU A 80 3.10 15.91 11.79
N GLN A 81 3.87 15.61 12.84
CA GLN A 81 3.34 15.36 14.16
C GLN A 81 2.64 16.60 14.74
N THR A 82 3.22 17.78 14.53
CA THR A 82 2.60 19.05 14.93
C THR A 82 1.30 19.30 14.17
N GLN A 83 1.29 19.06 12.84
CA GLN A 83 0.08 19.19 12.01
C GLN A 83 -1.01 18.19 12.43
N LEU A 84 -0.64 16.96 12.77
CA LEU A 84 -1.57 15.94 13.26
C LEU A 84 -2.21 16.38 14.58
N ALA A 85 -1.41 16.89 15.53
CA ALA A 85 -1.93 17.43 16.78
C ALA A 85 -2.90 18.60 16.54
N GLN A 86 -2.56 19.52 15.65
CA GLN A 86 -3.41 20.66 15.29
C GLN A 86 -4.72 20.22 14.61
N ALA A 87 -4.65 19.31 13.64
CA ALA A 87 -5.82 18.77 12.96
C ALA A 87 -6.73 17.99 13.92
N THR A 88 -6.15 17.26 14.86
CA THR A 88 -6.91 16.52 15.88
C THR A 88 -7.63 17.47 16.83
N ALA A 89 -6.97 18.56 17.26
CA ALA A 89 -7.61 19.60 18.07
C ALA A 89 -8.77 20.26 17.30
N SER A 90 -8.53 20.67 16.04
CA SER A 90 -9.58 21.26 15.20
C SER A 90 -10.76 20.31 14.98
N LEU A 91 -10.51 19.02 14.79
CA LEU A 91 -11.56 18.00 14.66
C LEU A 91 -12.36 17.84 15.96
N ALA A 92 -11.70 17.92 17.12
CA ALA A 92 -12.38 17.88 18.41
C ALA A 92 -13.29 19.10 18.58
N ASP A 93 -12.79 20.31 18.27
CA ASP A 93 -13.55 21.55 18.33
C ASP A 93 -14.77 21.49 17.41
N ALA A 94 -14.59 21.11 16.14
CA ALA A 94 -15.69 20.95 15.18
C ALA A 94 -16.73 19.93 15.65
N LYS A 95 -16.32 18.81 16.26
CA LYS A 95 -17.25 17.84 16.86
C LYS A 95 -18.05 18.43 18.02
N THR A 96 -17.44 19.26 18.86
CA THR A 96 -18.18 19.95 19.93
C THR A 96 -19.16 20.97 19.38
N GLU A 97 -18.79 21.71 18.34
CA GLU A 97 -19.65 22.67 17.68
C GLU A 97 -20.86 21.99 17.01
N VAL A 98 -20.64 20.89 16.27
CA VAL A 98 -21.72 20.10 15.67
C VAL A 98 -22.69 19.58 16.74
N LYS A 99 -22.19 19.13 17.89
CA LYS A 99 -23.05 18.72 19.01
C LYS A 99 -23.87 19.90 19.55
N ALA A 100 -23.25 21.06 19.76
CA ALA A 100 -23.94 22.25 20.23
C ALA A 100 -25.00 22.75 19.24
N LEU A 101 -24.71 22.75 17.94
CA LEU A 101 -25.65 23.12 16.89
C LEU A 101 -26.81 22.12 16.81
N ASN A 102 -26.56 20.82 16.91
CA ASN A 102 -27.61 19.81 16.95
C ASN A 102 -28.55 19.99 18.17
N MET A 103 -27.99 20.28 19.35
CA MET A 103 -28.80 20.59 20.53
C MET A 103 -29.64 21.86 20.36
N ARG A 104 -29.08 22.91 19.74
CA ARG A 104 -29.83 24.14 19.42
C ARG A 104 -30.93 23.87 18.41
N LEU A 105 -30.66 23.07 17.38
CA LEU A 105 -31.62 22.68 16.36
C LEU A 105 -32.78 21.87 16.97
N SER A 106 -32.50 20.91 17.85
CA SER A 106 -33.55 20.15 18.53
C SER A 106 -34.39 21.05 19.44
N ALA A 107 -33.75 21.96 20.19
CA ALA A 107 -34.46 22.91 21.05
C ALA A 107 -35.35 23.87 20.24
N ALA A 108 -34.87 24.35 19.09
CA ALA A 108 -35.64 25.20 18.18
C ALA A 108 -36.84 24.45 17.57
N ARG A 109 -36.68 23.18 17.20
CA ARG A 109 -37.78 22.32 16.73
C ARG A 109 -38.84 22.11 17.81
N SER A 110 -38.45 21.81 19.04
CA SER A 110 -39.40 21.67 20.16
C SER A 110 -40.10 22.98 20.54
N ALA A 111 -39.42 24.12 20.42
CA ALA A 111 -40.03 25.43 20.68
C ALA A 111 -41.00 25.87 19.56
N ALA A 112 -40.76 25.46 18.32
CA ALA A 112 -41.67 25.67 17.20
C ALA A 112 -42.95 24.84 17.35
N GLU A 113 -42.84 23.58 17.81
CA GLU A 113 -43.99 22.72 18.14
C GLU A 113 -44.83 23.27 19.32
N ALA A 114 -44.22 24.00 20.26
CA ALA A 114 -44.92 24.60 21.40
C ALA A 114 -45.67 25.92 21.07
N LYS A 115 -45.37 26.58 19.95
CA LYS A 115 -46.03 27.85 19.54
C LYS A 115 -47.21 27.65 18.59
N THR A 116 -47.45 26.43 18.12
CA THR A 116 -48.64 26.09 17.33
C THR A 116 -49.51 25.11 18.12
N VAL A 117 -50.70 25.57 18.51
CA VAL A 117 -51.89 24.83 18.95
C VAL A 117 -52.07 24.62 20.47
N PRO A 118 -53.05 25.29 21.11
CA PRO A 118 -53.80 24.72 22.22
C PRO A 118 -54.91 23.82 21.68
N GLY A 119 -54.87 22.53 21.99
CA GLY A 119 -56.01 21.63 21.80
C GLY A 119 -55.74 20.37 20.97
N SER A 120 -55.92 19.23 21.64
CA SER A 120 -56.25 17.89 21.13
C SER A 120 -55.30 17.17 20.17
N ALA A 121 -54.81 16.03 20.69
CA ALA A 121 -54.57 14.75 20.05
C ALA A 121 -54.32 14.73 18.52
N ILE A 122 -53.11 14.34 18.11
CA ILE A 122 -52.85 13.17 17.25
C ILE A 122 -51.34 13.11 16.89
N LYS A 123 -50.74 11.98 17.28
CA LYS A 123 -49.72 11.19 16.56
C LYS A 123 -48.31 11.77 16.41
N GLY A 124 -47.42 11.21 17.23
CA GLY A 124 -46.00 11.51 17.24
C GLY A 124 -45.25 11.14 15.96
N LYS A 125 -44.27 11.98 15.63
CA LYS A 125 -43.12 11.62 14.79
C LYS A 125 -41.95 12.58 15.07
N GLY A 126 -41.41 12.53 16.30
CA GLY A 126 -40.37 13.43 16.77
C GLY A 126 -38.98 12.80 17.03
N THR A 127 -38.79 11.50 16.77
CA THR A 127 -37.57 10.77 17.20
C THR A 127 -36.87 9.95 16.11
N SER A 128 -37.26 10.09 14.83
CA SER A 128 -36.89 9.10 13.81
C SER A 128 -35.55 9.31 13.10
N GLY A 129 -34.86 10.45 13.26
CA GLY A 129 -33.62 10.75 12.52
C GLY A 129 -32.41 9.94 12.99
N ALA A 130 -32.08 10.04 14.28
CA ALA A 130 -30.97 9.28 14.87
C ALA A 130 -31.22 7.76 14.83
N SER A 131 -32.46 7.31 15.03
CA SER A 131 -32.81 5.89 14.90
C SER A 131 -32.72 5.37 13.45
N ARG A 132 -32.96 6.22 12.43
CA ARG A 132 -32.79 5.83 11.02
C ARG A 132 -31.33 5.62 10.65
N LEU A 133 -30.47 6.58 11.01
CA LEU A 133 -29.03 6.51 10.73
C LEU A 133 -28.40 5.29 11.39
N MET A 134 -28.70 5.03 12.66
CA MET A 134 -28.18 3.86 13.36
C MET A 134 -28.67 2.52 12.76
N LYS A 135 -29.87 2.50 12.15
CA LYS A 135 -30.37 1.32 11.42
C LYS A 135 -29.63 1.15 10.10
N GLU A 136 -29.41 2.23 9.37
CA GLU A 136 -28.67 2.23 8.11
C GLU A 136 -27.22 1.77 8.31
N ASP A 137 -26.53 2.28 9.33
CA ASP A 137 -25.19 1.85 9.72
C ASP A 137 -25.17 0.34 10.05
N LEU A 138 -26.14 -0.14 10.83
CA LEU A 138 -26.25 -1.56 11.17
C LEU A 138 -26.50 -2.43 9.93
N TYR A 139 -27.39 -2.03 9.03
CA TYR A 139 -27.66 -2.77 7.80
C TYR A 139 -26.45 -2.76 6.86
N SER A 140 -25.74 -1.63 6.76
CA SER A 140 -24.47 -1.52 6.04
C SER A 140 -23.42 -2.47 6.62
N ASP A 141 -23.27 -2.52 7.95
CA ASP A 141 -22.30 -3.40 8.62
C ASP A 141 -22.61 -4.90 8.42
N LEU A 142 -23.90 -5.25 8.41
CA LEU A 142 -24.35 -6.64 8.26
C LEU A 142 -24.30 -7.13 6.81
N THR A 143 -24.64 -6.27 5.86
CA THR A 143 -24.83 -6.64 4.44
C THR A 143 -23.69 -6.19 3.52
N GLY A 144 -22.91 -5.18 3.95
CA GLY A 144 -21.94 -4.50 3.09
C GLY A 144 -22.59 -3.68 1.97
N LEU A 145 -23.93 -3.51 1.99
CA LEU A 145 -24.69 -2.71 1.04
C LEU A 145 -24.94 -1.31 1.61
N ILE A 146 -24.55 -0.29 0.85
CA ILE A 146 -24.80 1.12 1.18
C ILE A 146 -25.73 1.70 0.12
N VAL A 147 -26.82 2.34 0.55
CA VAL A 147 -27.71 3.08 -0.35
C VAL A 147 -27.33 4.55 -0.30
N THR A 148 -26.63 5.04 -1.32
CA THR A 148 -26.07 6.41 -1.38
C THR A 148 -27.12 7.46 -1.73
N GLY A 149 -28.19 7.06 -2.40
CA GLY A 149 -29.26 7.97 -2.80
C GLY A 149 -30.53 7.24 -3.21
N ILE A 150 -31.65 7.93 -3.09
CA ILE A 150 -32.97 7.45 -3.50
C ILE A 150 -33.58 8.54 -4.38
N LYS A 151 -34.06 8.16 -5.56
CA LYS A 151 -34.84 9.04 -6.44
C LYS A 151 -36.24 8.45 -6.58
N HIS A 152 -37.22 9.20 -6.10
CA HIS A 152 -38.64 8.89 -6.28
C HIS A 152 -39.15 9.65 -7.50
N GLU A 153 -39.86 8.98 -8.40
CA GLU A 153 -40.48 9.62 -9.55
C GLU A 153 -41.95 9.95 -9.24
N GLU A 154 -42.29 11.24 -9.15
CA GLU A 154 -43.56 11.75 -8.60
C GLU A 154 -44.83 11.47 -9.44
N SER A 155 -44.72 10.77 -10.58
CA SER A 155 -45.84 10.54 -11.52
C SER A 155 -46.04 9.05 -11.86
N GLY A 156 -46.07 8.17 -10.86
CA GLY A 156 -46.29 6.72 -11.04
C GLY A 156 -45.10 6.03 -11.70
N GLY A 157 -43.88 6.46 -11.34
CA GLY A 157 -42.64 5.95 -11.91
C GLY A 157 -41.86 5.05 -10.97
N GLU A 158 -40.73 4.55 -11.45
CA GLU A 158 -39.86 3.62 -10.73
C GLU A 158 -39.06 4.35 -9.62
N ASP A 159 -39.01 3.76 -8.43
CA ASP A 159 -38.09 4.17 -7.37
C ASP A 159 -36.68 3.69 -7.69
N VAL A 160 -35.74 4.63 -7.90
CA VAL A 160 -34.34 4.31 -8.23
C VAL A 160 -33.44 4.49 -7.02
N TYR A 161 -32.83 3.39 -6.60
CA TYR A 161 -31.85 3.33 -5.52
C TYR A 161 -30.44 3.31 -6.10
N ASP A 162 -29.57 4.20 -5.59
CA ASP A 162 -28.14 4.20 -5.91
C ASP A 162 -27.40 3.39 -4.84
N CYS A 163 -26.72 2.33 -5.26
CA CYS A 163 -26.24 1.28 -4.37
C CYS A 163 -24.74 1.00 -4.54
N LEU A 164 -24.02 0.95 -3.43
CA LEU A 164 -22.63 0.51 -3.37
C LEU A 164 -22.54 -0.78 -2.55
N GLN A 165 -22.26 -1.90 -3.21
CA GLN A 165 -22.00 -3.16 -2.53
C GLN A 165 -20.50 -3.38 -2.37
N THR A 166 -20.07 -3.61 -1.14
CA THR A 166 -18.67 -3.91 -0.81
C THR A 166 -18.47 -5.39 -0.53
N GLY A 167 -17.35 -5.95 -1.04
CA GLY A 167 -16.88 -7.29 -0.69
C GLY A 167 -16.12 -7.31 0.63
N ARG A 168 -16.25 -8.39 1.40
CA ARG A 168 -15.52 -8.59 2.66
C ARG A 168 -14.08 -9.01 2.36
N ASN A 169 -13.16 -8.05 2.36
CA ASN A 169 -11.74 -8.13 2.74
C ASN A 169 -11.17 -6.69 2.78
N GLY A 170 -10.99 -6.04 3.92
CA GLY A 170 -11.13 -6.53 5.29
C GLY A 170 -11.19 -5.42 6.33
N SER A 171 -11.32 -5.88 7.58
CA SER A 171 -10.80 -5.28 8.80
C SER A 171 -10.37 -3.82 8.73
N LYS A 172 -10.92 -3.03 9.66
CA LYS A 172 -10.39 -1.75 10.19
C LYS A 172 -8.90 -1.80 10.62
N TYR A 173 -8.19 -2.90 10.35
CA TYR A 173 -6.80 -3.22 10.59
C TYR A 173 -6.15 -3.89 9.36
N THR A 174 -6.24 -3.26 8.18
CA THR A 174 -5.28 -3.49 7.08
C THR A 174 -4.95 -2.14 6.46
N VAL A 175 -4.31 -1.30 7.29
CA VAL A 175 -3.32 -0.35 6.79
C VAL A 175 -2.11 -1.20 6.41
N ILE A 176 -1.42 -0.83 5.33
CA ILE A 176 -0.20 -1.45 4.78
C ILE A 176 -0.51 -2.57 3.77
N CYS A 177 -0.82 -2.19 2.53
CA CYS A 177 -0.33 -2.76 1.26
C CYS A 177 -1.10 -2.07 0.12
N SER A 178 -0.43 -1.27 -0.71
CA SER A 178 -1.02 -0.49 -1.81
C SER A 178 -1.50 -1.33 -3.00
N ASP A 179 -1.87 -2.60 -2.79
CA ASP A 179 -2.17 -3.57 -3.87
C ASP A 179 -3.28 -4.58 -3.51
N ARG A 180 -4.21 -4.21 -2.63
CA ARG A 180 -5.48 -4.94 -2.48
C ARG A 180 -6.64 -4.05 -2.91
N MET A 181 -6.97 -4.21 -4.18
CA MET A 181 -8.15 -3.75 -4.89
C MET A 181 -9.41 -3.76 -4.00
N THR A 182 -9.91 -2.57 -3.67
CA THR A 182 -11.21 -2.39 -3.02
C THR A 182 -12.30 -2.88 -3.97
N ARG A 183 -12.81 -4.09 -3.75
CA ARG A 183 -13.89 -4.69 -4.55
C ARG A 183 -15.24 -4.08 -4.15
N ALA A 184 -15.53 -2.90 -4.69
CA ALA A 184 -16.81 -2.23 -4.52
C ALA A 184 -17.54 -2.18 -5.87
N LEU A 185 -18.76 -2.72 -5.90
CA LEU A 185 -19.63 -2.70 -7.07
C LEU A 185 -20.66 -1.59 -6.91
N HIS A 186 -20.61 -0.61 -7.79
CA HIS A 186 -21.60 0.46 -7.88
C HIS A 186 -22.67 0.08 -8.90
N PHE A 187 -23.94 0.18 -8.51
CA PHE A 187 -25.08 -0.10 -9.38
C PHE A 187 -26.31 0.70 -8.95
N LYS A 188 -27.27 0.81 -9.85
CA LYS A 188 -28.61 1.31 -9.56
C LYS A 188 -29.61 0.17 -9.57
N LEU A 189 -30.59 0.24 -8.68
CA LEU A 189 -31.68 -0.71 -8.59
C LEU A 189 -32.99 0.07 -8.68
N ALA A 190 -33.76 -0.14 -9.75
CA ALA A 190 -35.07 0.46 -9.92
C ALA A 190 -36.17 -0.53 -9.54
N ILE A 191 -37.23 -0.05 -8.91
CA ILE A 191 -38.40 -0.83 -8.49
C ILE A 191 -39.65 -0.10 -8.97
N ASP A 192 -40.55 -0.80 -9.65
CA ASP A 192 -41.86 -0.24 -9.94
C ASP A 192 -42.69 -0.10 -8.66
N THR A 193 -43.15 1.12 -8.40
CA THR A 193 -43.88 1.49 -7.18
C THR A 193 -45.38 1.17 -7.29
N ASP A 194 -45.89 0.94 -8.51
CA ASP A 194 -47.31 0.70 -8.78
C ASP A 194 -47.70 -0.80 -8.84
N ALA A 195 -46.72 -1.70 -8.69
CA ALA A 195 -46.96 -3.14 -8.58
C ALA A 195 -47.75 -3.46 -7.30
N SER A 196 -49.07 -3.56 -7.44
CA SER A 196 -50.02 -3.75 -6.33
C SER A 196 -49.95 -5.14 -5.68
N MET A 197 -49.20 -6.07 -6.28
CA MET A 197 -49.00 -7.46 -5.82
C MET A 197 -47.51 -7.74 -5.67
N GLU A 198 -47.10 -8.35 -4.54
CA GLU A 198 -45.68 -8.62 -4.24
C GLU A 198 -44.98 -9.52 -5.29
N ASP A 199 -45.75 -10.34 -6.00
CA ASP A 199 -45.25 -11.30 -7.00
C ASP A 199 -45.05 -10.70 -8.41
N GLU A 200 -45.58 -9.51 -8.67
CA GLU A 200 -45.53 -8.84 -9.99
C GLU A 200 -44.48 -7.70 -10.02
N ALA A 201 -43.93 -7.33 -8.87
CA ALA A 201 -42.88 -6.32 -8.78
C ALA A 201 -41.55 -6.85 -9.35
N GLU A 202 -40.99 -6.12 -10.31
CA GLU A 202 -39.69 -6.43 -10.92
C GLU A 202 -38.63 -5.43 -10.48
N PHE A 203 -37.40 -5.93 -10.34
CA PHE A 203 -36.20 -5.13 -10.13
C PHE A 203 -35.46 -4.94 -11.44
N VAL A 204 -35.03 -3.72 -11.72
CA VAL A 204 -34.10 -3.42 -12.81
C VAL A 204 -32.75 -3.05 -12.23
N TYR A 205 -31.76 -3.91 -12.44
CA TYR A 205 -30.37 -3.68 -12.07
C TYR A 205 -29.63 -3.01 -13.22
N ARG A 206 -28.88 -1.93 -12.93
CA ARG A 206 -28.01 -1.24 -13.88
C ARG A 206 -26.62 -1.02 -13.27
N PRO A 207 -25.56 -1.72 -13.71
CA PRO A 207 -24.21 -1.50 -13.20
C PRO A 207 -23.71 -0.09 -13.55
N GLN A 208 -22.89 0.49 -12.69
CA GLN A 208 -22.24 1.80 -12.88
C GLN A 208 -20.72 1.61 -12.94
N LEU A 209 -20.28 0.76 -13.88
CA LEU A 209 -18.89 0.38 -14.09
C LEU A 209 -18.25 1.27 -15.16
N ASP A 210 -17.02 1.70 -14.91
CA ASP A 210 -16.17 2.41 -15.87
C ASP A 210 -15.04 1.50 -16.35
N ASP A 211 -14.88 1.35 -17.67
CA ASP A 211 -13.92 0.41 -18.28
C ASP A 211 -12.45 0.66 -17.88
N ASN A 212 -12.09 1.90 -17.53
CA ASN A 212 -10.74 2.25 -17.13
C ASN A 212 -10.53 2.08 -15.62
N ARG A 213 -11.48 2.56 -14.81
CA ARG A 213 -11.40 2.53 -13.35
C ARG A 213 -11.64 1.14 -12.79
N ASP A 214 -12.60 0.41 -13.36
CA ASP A 214 -13.13 -0.83 -12.80
C ASP A 214 -12.67 -2.06 -13.61
N LYS A 215 -11.66 -1.91 -14.47
CA LYS A 215 -11.14 -2.94 -15.38
C LYS A 215 -10.87 -4.28 -14.70
N ASP A 216 -10.16 -4.24 -13.58
CA ASP A 216 -9.79 -5.44 -12.84
C ASP A 216 -11.02 -6.11 -12.20
N LEU A 217 -12.02 -5.30 -11.82
CA LEU A 217 -13.26 -5.79 -11.21
C LEU A 217 -14.13 -6.44 -12.30
N ILE A 218 -14.25 -5.80 -13.46
CA ILE A 218 -14.94 -6.33 -14.64
C ILE A 218 -14.37 -7.69 -15.05
N ALA A 219 -13.04 -7.86 -15.00
CA ALA A 219 -12.39 -9.11 -15.37
C ALA A 219 -12.78 -10.32 -14.50
N ILE A 220 -13.16 -10.09 -13.24
CA ILE A 220 -13.51 -11.16 -12.28
C ILE A 220 -15.02 -11.29 -12.04
N LEU A 221 -15.82 -10.30 -12.43
CA LEU A 221 -17.25 -10.33 -12.22
C LEU A 221 -17.92 -11.32 -13.18
N PRO A 222 -18.93 -12.08 -12.71
CA PRO A 222 -19.81 -12.83 -13.59
C PRO A 222 -20.46 -11.91 -14.64
N SER A 223 -20.64 -12.42 -15.86
CA SER A 223 -21.16 -11.66 -17.00
C SER A 223 -22.51 -10.98 -16.76
N PHE A 224 -23.35 -11.54 -15.88
CA PHE A 224 -24.65 -10.94 -15.55
C PHE A 224 -24.57 -9.71 -14.63
N LEU A 225 -23.41 -9.41 -14.04
CA LEU A 225 -23.19 -8.22 -13.20
C LEU A 225 -22.55 -7.05 -13.96
N VAL A 226 -22.20 -7.25 -15.23
CA VAL A 226 -21.65 -6.19 -16.10
C VAL A 226 -22.67 -5.67 -17.12
N VAL A 227 -23.90 -6.20 -17.10
CA VAL A 227 -24.99 -5.81 -17.98
C VAL A 227 -26.25 -5.46 -17.18
N ASP A 228 -27.14 -4.69 -17.80
CA ASP A 228 -28.47 -4.43 -17.26
C ASP A 228 -29.28 -5.72 -17.23
N ILE A 229 -29.89 -6.02 -16.08
CA ILE A 229 -30.76 -7.19 -15.92
C ILE A 229 -32.06 -6.83 -15.21
N GLN A 230 -33.11 -7.56 -15.54
CA GLN A 230 -34.42 -7.46 -14.91
C GLN A 230 -34.77 -8.80 -14.27
N PHE A 231 -35.26 -8.78 -13.05
CA PHE A 231 -35.62 -10.00 -12.32
C PHE A 231 -36.77 -9.74 -11.34
N PRO A 232 -37.62 -10.74 -11.05
CA PRO A 232 -38.74 -10.58 -10.13
C PRO A 232 -38.25 -10.38 -8.70
N ARG A 233 -39.02 -9.64 -7.89
CA ARG A 233 -38.72 -9.37 -6.48
C ARG A 233 -38.46 -10.62 -5.64
N SER A 234 -39.14 -11.73 -5.96
CA SER A 234 -38.92 -13.05 -5.33
C SER A 234 -37.50 -13.58 -5.47
N GLN A 235 -36.74 -13.14 -6.48
CA GLN A 235 -35.35 -13.54 -6.71
C GLN A 235 -34.31 -12.58 -6.10
N ALA A 236 -34.73 -11.49 -5.47
CA ALA A 236 -33.80 -10.47 -4.94
C ALA A 236 -32.79 -11.04 -3.94
N ALA A 237 -33.21 -11.93 -3.04
CA ALA A 237 -32.31 -12.59 -2.09
C ALA A 237 -31.26 -13.46 -2.81
N LYS A 238 -31.65 -14.15 -3.88
CA LYS A 238 -30.75 -14.98 -4.69
C LYS A 238 -29.77 -14.12 -5.49
N PHE A 239 -30.25 -13.01 -6.05
CA PHE A 239 -29.41 -12.03 -6.71
C PHE A 239 -28.36 -11.47 -5.74
N TYR A 240 -28.79 -10.96 -4.59
CA TYR A 240 -27.90 -10.44 -3.55
C TYR A 240 -26.84 -11.47 -3.12
N ALA A 241 -27.25 -12.72 -2.84
CA ALA A 241 -26.31 -13.77 -2.48
C ALA A 241 -25.23 -14.03 -3.55
N ARG A 242 -25.60 -13.93 -4.84
CA ARG A 242 -24.65 -14.05 -5.95
C ARG A 242 -23.71 -12.85 -6.06
N VAL A 243 -24.20 -11.63 -5.83
CA VAL A 243 -23.37 -10.42 -5.80
C VAL A 243 -22.35 -10.50 -4.67
N THR A 244 -22.80 -10.81 -3.45
CA THR A 244 -21.90 -10.96 -2.30
C THR A 244 -20.85 -12.02 -2.59
N LYS A 245 -21.25 -13.19 -3.10
CA LYS A 245 -20.34 -14.27 -3.48
C LYS A 245 -19.26 -13.81 -4.46
N ALA A 246 -19.66 -13.12 -5.53
CA ALA A 246 -18.74 -12.62 -6.55
C ALA A 246 -17.71 -11.60 -5.99
N LEU A 247 -18.10 -10.80 -5.00
CA LEU A 247 -17.23 -9.80 -4.38
C LEU A 247 -16.36 -10.37 -3.25
N THR A 248 -16.79 -11.44 -2.59
CA THR A 248 -16.06 -12.06 -1.47
C THR A 248 -15.16 -13.22 -1.86
N GLU A 249 -15.54 -14.01 -2.87
CA GLU A 249 -14.75 -15.16 -3.32
C GLU A 249 -13.77 -14.71 -4.42
N LEU A 250 -12.50 -15.11 -4.30
CA LEU A 250 -11.56 -15.03 -5.42
C LEU A 250 -11.93 -16.12 -6.43
N PRO A 251 -11.86 -15.85 -7.75
CA PRO A 251 -11.83 -16.93 -8.73
C PRO A 251 -10.76 -17.93 -8.29
N ARG A 252 -11.12 -19.20 -8.13
CA ARG A 252 -10.13 -20.24 -7.87
C ARG A 252 -9.26 -20.28 -9.12
N ASP A 253 -7.95 -20.07 -8.95
CA ASP A 253 -7.00 -20.54 -9.93
C ASP A 253 -7.14 -22.06 -9.94
N ASP A 254 -7.91 -22.58 -10.89
CA ASP A 254 -7.92 -24.01 -11.20
C ASP A 254 -6.53 -24.35 -11.77
N VAL A 255 -5.57 -24.53 -10.86
CA VAL A 255 -4.30 -25.19 -11.17
C VAL A 255 -4.66 -26.60 -11.59
N SER A 256 -4.62 -26.82 -12.90
CA SER A 256 -4.73 -28.14 -13.49
C SER A 256 -3.49 -28.93 -13.06
N ASP A 257 -3.71 -30.01 -12.28
CA ASP A 257 -2.76 -31.11 -12.08
C ASP A 257 -2.56 -31.89 -13.39
#